data_AF-A0A383DZU7-F1
#
_entry.id   AF-A0A383DZU7-F1
#
_cell.length_a   1.000
_cell.length_b   1.000
_cell.length_c   1.000
_cell.angle_alpha   90.00
_cell.angle_beta   90.00
_cell.angle_gamma   90.00
#
_symmetry.space_group_name_H-M   'P 1'
#
loop_
_entity.id
_entity.type
_entity.pdbx_description
1 polymer ?
#
loop_
_entity_poly.entity_id
_entity_poly.type
_entity_poly.pdbx_seq_one_letter_code
_entity_poly.pdbx_strand_id
1 'polypeptide(L)'
;STAIPLGANTPVNHWLDYQAVATDLAGNVGYSDSSSTASAGVLNLYGGHHIKVDQKLPSISSANTGWWWDTSIDSTNKTHKHTSTKANTLVVTFDGNVTDIDATDFQITFDDGTTHTPTEATVQAALPTQVFLTLAASMTAADTPKVALAGSVSDIAGNSTSTGSLAGATDTIHPTVTATLSGGTGTGTGSGETAAELTKTTMVLTVTTDEELVSNPKVDVYDLGMAGAGQTG
;
A
#
# COMPACT_ATOMS: atom_id res chain seq x y z
N SER A 1 -27.68 -20.52 30.56
CA SER A 1 -27.45 -19.33 29.73
C SER A 1 -28.15 -19.53 28.41
N THR A 2 -28.82 -18.52 27.89
CA THR A 2 -29.28 -18.53 26.49
C THR A 2 -28.05 -18.28 25.63
N ALA A 3 -27.76 -19.17 24.68
CA ALA A 3 -26.68 -18.93 23.73
C ALA A 3 -26.97 -17.64 22.95
N ILE A 4 -25.96 -16.80 22.74
CA ILE A 4 -26.05 -15.72 21.76
C ILE A 4 -26.40 -16.39 20.42
N PRO A 5 -27.42 -15.92 19.68
CA PRO A 5 -27.81 -16.55 18.43
C PRO A 5 -26.67 -16.44 17.42
N LEU A 6 -25.81 -17.45 17.39
CA LEU A 6 -24.71 -17.64 16.44
C LEU A 6 -25.25 -18.22 15.12
N GLY A 7 -26.36 -17.68 14.62
CA GLY A 7 -26.91 -18.10 13.34
C GLY A 7 -26.11 -17.50 12.19
N ALA A 8 -25.84 -18.27 11.14
CA ALA A 8 -25.08 -17.89 9.94
C ALA A 8 -25.60 -16.64 9.17
N ASN A 9 -26.67 -15.99 9.66
CA ASN A 9 -27.31 -14.81 9.08
C ASN A 9 -27.37 -13.62 10.07
N THR A 10 -26.61 -13.61 11.16
CA THR A 10 -26.46 -12.36 11.93
C THR A 10 -25.77 -11.32 11.05
N PRO A 11 -26.28 -10.08 10.97
CA PRO A 11 -25.55 -9.01 10.31
C PRO A 11 -24.14 -8.92 10.88
N VAL A 12 -23.13 -8.82 10.01
CA VAL A 12 -21.79 -8.42 10.42
C VAL A 12 -21.91 -7.10 11.18
N ASN A 13 -21.21 -6.98 12.32
CA ASN A 13 -21.32 -5.83 13.22
C ASN A 13 -22.74 -5.62 13.79
N HIS A 14 -23.13 -6.49 14.73
CA HIS A 14 -24.43 -6.35 15.41
C HIS A 14 -24.31 -5.78 16.82
N TRP A 15 -25.41 -5.17 17.26
CA TRP A 15 -25.61 -4.69 18.61
C TRP A 15 -26.43 -5.69 19.40
N LEU A 16 -25.95 -6.05 20.59
CA LEU A 16 -26.72 -6.80 21.57
C LEU A 16 -27.01 -5.91 22.77
N ASP A 17 -28.28 -5.78 23.08
CA ASP A 17 -28.75 -5.09 24.28
C ASP A 17 -29.00 -6.10 25.39
N TYR A 18 -28.50 -5.82 26.59
CA TYR A 18 -28.81 -6.63 27.77
C TYR A 18 -29.15 -5.78 28.98
N GLN A 19 -29.95 -6.38 29.86
CA GLN A 19 -30.32 -5.85 31.16
C GLN A 19 -30.41 -7.01 32.15
N ALA A 20 -29.75 -6.88 33.29
CA ALA A 20 -29.92 -7.82 34.39
C ALA A 20 -31.09 -7.38 35.27
N VAL A 21 -31.87 -8.34 35.75
CA VAL A 21 -32.99 -8.11 36.67
C VAL A 21 -32.79 -8.99 37.89
N ALA A 22 -32.92 -8.41 39.08
CA ALA A 22 -32.85 -9.13 40.33
C ALA A 22 -34.07 -8.83 41.19
N THR A 23 -34.60 -9.84 41.88
CA THR A 23 -35.70 -9.70 42.82
C THR A 23 -35.23 -10.19 44.18
N ASP A 24 -35.43 -9.39 45.23
CA ASP A 24 -35.10 -9.78 46.59
C ASP A 24 -36.21 -10.62 47.24
N LEU A 25 -35.96 -11.14 48.45
CA LEU A 25 -36.91 -11.99 49.17
C LEU A 25 -38.18 -11.24 49.62
N ALA A 26 -38.11 -9.90 49.71
CA ALA A 26 -39.27 -9.05 50.01
C ALA A 26 -40.08 -8.69 48.75
N GLY A 27 -39.63 -9.11 47.56
CA GLY A 27 -40.27 -8.83 46.28
C GLY A 27 -39.84 -7.51 45.64
N ASN A 28 -38.83 -6.82 46.16
CA ASN A 28 -38.30 -5.62 45.53
C ASN A 28 -37.52 -6.02 44.26
N VAL A 29 -37.77 -5.32 43.14
CA VAL A 29 -37.11 -5.58 41.86
C VAL A 29 -36.09 -4.48 41.56
N GLY A 30 -34.87 -4.88 41.23
CA GLY A 30 -33.82 -4.01 40.71
C GLY A 30 -33.44 -4.39 39.27
N TYR A 31 -33.03 -3.38 38.51
CA TYR A 31 -32.53 -3.53 37.13
C TYR A 31 -31.09 -3.04 37.07
N SER A 32 -30.25 -3.68 36.24
CA SER A 32 -28.98 -3.07 35.85
C SER A 32 -29.22 -1.96 34.83
N ASP A 33 -28.35 -0.96 34.86
CA ASP A 33 -28.31 0.10 33.86
C ASP A 33 -26.86 0.36 33.40
N SER A 34 -26.72 0.98 32.23
CA SER A 34 -25.43 1.39 31.67
C SER A 34 -24.92 2.74 32.18
N SER A 35 -25.60 3.35 33.17
CA SER A 35 -25.24 4.65 33.72
C SER A 35 -24.11 4.51 34.75
N SER A 36 -23.05 5.30 34.59
CA SER A 36 -21.99 5.43 35.61
C SER A 36 -22.41 6.30 36.80
N THR A 37 -23.64 6.83 36.79
CA THR A 37 -24.19 7.66 37.87
C THR A 37 -25.48 7.05 38.42
N ALA A 38 -25.60 7.04 39.75
CA ALA A 38 -26.84 6.65 40.42
C ALA A 38 -27.93 7.72 40.16
N SER A 39 -28.61 7.61 39.03
CA SER A 39 -29.68 8.54 38.66
C SER A 39 -31.03 7.98 39.10
N ALA A 40 -31.72 8.70 39.97
CA ALA A 40 -33.06 8.36 40.50
C ALA A 40 -34.22 8.58 39.49
N GLY A 41 -33.93 8.61 38.19
CA GLY A 41 -34.89 8.88 37.13
C GLY A 41 -35.28 7.61 36.36
N VAL A 42 -36.58 7.37 36.19
CA VAL A 42 -37.15 6.18 35.52
C VAL A 42 -36.62 5.97 34.09
N LEU A 43 -36.16 7.03 33.40
CA LEU A 43 -35.59 6.94 32.05
C LEU A 43 -34.16 6.36 32.01
N ASN A 44 -33.38 6.49 33.08
CA ASN A 44 -32.03 5.92 33.16
C ASN A 44 -32.02 4.52 33.78
N LEU A 45 -33.04 4.18 34.59
CA LEU A 45 -33.22 2.86 35.20
C LEU A 45 -33.37 1.72 34.18
N TYR A 46 -33.72 2.03 32.93
CA TYR A 46 -33.86 1.08 31.83
C TYR A 46 -32.83 1.30 30.70
N GLY A 47 -31.74 2.02 30.97
CA GLY A 47 -30.65 2.19 30.02
C GLY A 47 -29.93 0.88 29.76
N GLY A 48 -30.30 0.17 28.68
CA GLY A 48 -29.67 -1.09 28.31
C GLY A 48 -28.16 -0.96 28.17
N HIS A 49 -27.45 -2.03 28.49
CA HIS A 49 -26.04 -2.17 28.14
C HIS A 49 -25.95 -2.60 26.68
N HIS A 50 -25.02 -2.00 25.94
CA HIS A 50 -24.81 -2.29 24.54
C HIS A 50 -23.48 -3.02 24.35
N ILE A 51 -23.50 -4.16 23.66
CA ILE A 51 -22.31 -4.88 23.22
C ILE A 51 -22.26 -4.82 21.70
N LYS A 52 -21.11 -4.42 21.15
CA LYS A 52 -20.81 -4.56 19.73
C LYS A 52 -20.09 -5.88 19.50
N VAL A 53 -20.59 -6.67 18.56
CA VAL A 53 -19.92 -7.90 18.11
C VAL A 53 -19.54 -7.72 16.66
N ASP A 54 -18.23 -7.63 16.40
CA ASP A 54 -17.68 -7.72 15.05
C ASP A 54 -17.38 -9.19 14.74
N GLN A 55 -17.77 -9.63 13.55
CA GLN A 55 -17.51 -10.97 13.04
C GLN A 55 -16.91 -10.93 11.63
N LYS A 56 -16.62 -9.73 11.11
CA LYS A 56 -16.09 -9.56 9.77
C LYS A 56 -14.62 -9.91 9.80
N LEU A 57 -14.23 -10.95 9.06
CA LEU A 57 -12.82 -11.28 8.91
C LEU A 57 -12.11 -10.23 8.04
N PRO A 58 -10.86 -9.85 8.36
CA PRO A 58 -10.05 -8.99 7.50
C PRO A 58 -9.90 -9.59 6.10
N SER A 59 -9.97 -8.77 5.07
CA SER A 59 -9.70 -9.19 3.69
C SER A 59 -8.87 -8.17 2.93
N ILE A 60 -8.01 -8.66 2.03
CA ILE A 60 -7.21 -7.81 1.14
C ILE A 60 -8.15 -7.16 0.12
N SER A 61 -8.17 -5.82 0.09
CA SER A 61 -9.01 -5.04 -0.83
C SER A 61 -8.25 -4.56 -2.07
N SER A 62 -6.96 -4.24 -1.92
CA SER A 62 -6.09 -3.83 -3.04
C SER A 62 -4.61 -3.94 -2.65
N ALA A 63 -3.73 -3.91 -3.64
CA ALA A 63 -2.29 -3.83 -3.44
C ALA A 63 -1.65 -2.98 -4.55
N ASN A 64 -0.58 -2.26 -4.21
CA ASN A 64 0.14 -1.38 -5.15
C ASN A 64 1.64 -1.59 -4.98
N THR A 65 2.35 -1.89 -6.07
CA THR A 65 3.83 -2.00 -6.07
C THR A 65 4.46 -0.61 -5.98
N GLY A 66 5.72 -0.52 -5.58
CA GLY A 66 6.47 0.73 -5.50
C GLY A 66 6.12 1.61 -4.30
N TRP A 67 4.90 1.57 -3.77
CA TRP A 67 4.50 2.46 -2.67
C TRP A 67 5.26 2.17 -1.39
N TRP A 68 5.66 3.24 -0.67
CA TRP A 68 6.40 3.13 0.58
C TRP A 68 6.10 4.30 1.52
N TRP A 69 6.46 4.13 2.79
CA TRP A 69 6.29 5.17 3.81
C TRP A 69 7.53 6.06 3.92
N ASP A 70 7.42 7.31 3.49
CA ASP A 70 8.52 8.26 3.43
C ASP A 70 8.62 9.12 4.69
N THR A 71 9.48 8.70 5.61
CA THR A 71 9.68 9.39 6.89
C THR A 71 10.18 10.84 6.75
N SER A 72 10.70 11.24 5.59
CA SER A 72 11.16 12.61 5.33
C SER A 72 10.02 13.60 5.06
N ILE A 73 8.81 13.12 4.74
CA ILE A 73 7.65 13.96 4.48
C ILE A 73 7.06 14.46 5.82
N ASP A 74 6.80 15.77 5.88
CA ASP A 74 6.11 16.41 7.01
C ASP A 74 4.60 16.51 6.76
N SER A 75 3.93 15.36 6.81
CA SER A 75 2.48 15.23 6.68
C SER A 75 1.97 14.03 7.50
N THR A 76 0.66 14.00 7.75
CA THR A 76 0.02 12.85 8.41
C THR A 76 0.09 11.59 7.54
N ASN A 77 -0.17 11.72 6.24
CA ASN A 77 -0.02 10.63 5.27
C ASN A 77 1.30 10.80 4.51
N LYS A 78 2.26 9.95 4.86
CA LYS A 78 3.61 9.94 4.28
C LYS A 78 3.78 8.88 3.20
N THR A 79 2.69 8.34 2.66
CA THR A 79 2.77 7.37 1.57
C THR A 79 3.29 8.06 0.32
N HIS A 80 4.50 7.66 -0.08
CA HIS A 80 5.12 8.09 -1.33
C HIS A 80 4.66 7.14 -2.44
N LYS A 81 4.08 7.70 -3.50
CA LYS A 81 3.45 6.95 -4.61
C LYS A 81 4.18 7.03 -5.94
N HIS A 82 5.23 7.84 -6.04
CA HIS A 82 5.96 8.10 -7.27
C HIS A 82 7.37 7.53 -7.18
N THR A 83 7.63 6.42 -7.87
CA THR A 83 8.79 5.59 -7.56
C THR A 83 9.70 5.41 -8.77
N SER A 84 10.59 6.37 -8.95
CA SER A 84 11.81 6.10 -9.73
C SER A 84 12.84 5.27 -8.95
N THR A 85 12.58 4.90 -7.68
CA THR A 85 13.66 4.43 -6.77
C THR A 85 13.31 3.28 -5.80
N LYS A 86 12.10 2.72 -5.76
CA LYS A 86 11.70 1.72 -4.75
C LYS A 86 10.97 0.51 -5.34
N ALA A 87 11.63 -0.21 -6.23
CA ALA A 87 11.11 -1.43 -6.85
C ALA A 87 10.96 -2.63 -5.88
N ASN A 88 11.35 -2.50 -4.62
CA ASN A 88 11.29 -3.57 -3.62
C ASN A 88 10.27 -3.31 -2.50
N THR A 89 9.32 -2.41 -2.71
CA THR A 89 8.29 -2.08 -1.72
C THR A 89 6.89 -2.22 -2.31
N LEU A 90 5.92 -2.48 -1.44
CA LEU A 90 4.55 -2.80 -1.81
C LEU A 90 3.63 -2.36 -0.66
N VAL A 91 2.46 -1.83 -0.98
CA VAL A 91 1.42 -1.56 0.04
C VAL A 91 0.23 -2.46 -0.20
N VAL A 92 -0.15 -3.22 0.83
CA VAL A 92 -1.35 -4.06 0.88
C VAL A 92 -2.42 -3.34 1.69
N THR A 93 -3.59 -3.11 1.09
CA THR A 93 -4.71 -2.45 1.77
C THR A 93 -5.76 -3.48 2.14
N PHE A 94 -6.14 -3.51 3.41
CA PHE A 94 -7.24 -4.32 3.92
C PHE A 94 -8.55 -3.52 3.93
N ASP A 95 -9.67 -4.22 4.01
CA ASP A 95 -11.02 -3.66 4.07
C ASP A 95 -11.44 -3.14 5.47
N GLY A 96 -10.50 -3.16 6.41
CA GLY A 96 -10.63 -2.69 7.79
C GLY A 96 -9.25 -2.46 8.42
N ASN A 97 -9.25 -1.88 9.61
CA ASN A 97 -8.01 -1.65 10.35
C ASN A 97 -7.43 -2.98 10.82
N VAL A 98 -6.13 -3.18 10.61
CA VAL A 98 -5.43 -4.41 10.98
C VAL A 98 -4.47 -4.19 12.15
N THR A 99 -4.16 -5.28 12.83
CA THR A 99 -3.20 -5.36 13.95
C THR A 99 -2.44 -6.69 13.90
N ASP A 100 -1.43 -6.83 14.73
CA ASP A 100 -0.64 -8.06 14.92
C ASP A 100 -0.03 -8.57 13.61
N ILE A 101 0.56 -7.66 12.85
CA ILE A 101 1.17 -7.93 11.55
C ILE A 101 2.64 -8.34 11.71
N ASP A 102 3.02 -9.43 11.05
CA ASP A 102 4.40 -9.85 10.82
C ASP A 102 4.71 -9.98 9.32
N ALA A 103 5.99 -9.87 8.95
CA ALA A 103 6.41 -10.03 7.57
C ALA A 103 6.13 -11.44 7.01
N THR A 104 6.19 -12.46 7.87
CA THR A 104 5.90 -13.85 7.54
C THR A 104 4.41 -14.14 7.32
N ASP A 105 3.52 -13.21 7.67
CA ASP A 105 2.10 -13.33 7.36
C ASP A 105 1.79 -13.20 5.87
N PHE A 106 2.77 -12.76 5.08
CA PHE A 106 2.61 -12.48 3.65
C PHE A 106 3.55 -13.32 2.80
N GLN A 107 3.06 -13.65 1.62
CA GLN A 107 3.83 -14.28 0.56
C GLN A 107 3.53 -13.57 -0.75
N ILE A 108 4.58 -13.06 -1.38
CA ILE A 108 4.50 -12.27 -2.62
C ILE A 108 5.05 -13.11 -3.75
N THR A 109 4.28 -13.34 -4.80
CA THR A 109 4.75 -14.07 -5.99
C THR A 109 4.84 -13.10 -7.16
N PHE A 110 6.04 -12.90 -7.69
CA PHE A 110 6.30 -12.07 -8.85
C PHE A 110 5.78 -12.73 -10.12
N ASP A 111 5.66 -11.96 -11.21
CA ASP A 111 5.15 -12.44 -12.49
C ASP A 111 6.04 -13.51 -13.14
N ASP A 112 7.32 -13.58 -12.75
CA ASP A 112 8.25 -14.64 -13.16
C ASP A 112 8.01 -15.98 -12.42
N GLY A 113 7.05 -16.02 -11.48
CA GLY A 113 6.67 -17.17 -10.69
C GLY A 113 7.51 -17.39 -9.43
N THR A 114 8.51 -16.52 -9.16
CA THR A 114 9.29 -16.59 -7.92
C THR A 114 8.49 -16.07 -6.74
N THR A 115 8.67 -16.69 -5.58
CA THR A 115 7.94 -16.37 -4.35
C THR A 115 8.89 -15.82 -3.29
N HIS A 116 8.47 -14.72 -2.66
CA HIS A 116 9.24 -13.94 -1.71
C HIS A 116 8.44 -13.70 -0.45
N THR A 117 9.07 -13.92 0.70
CA THR A 117 8.57 -13.42 1.98
C THR A 117 9.12 -12.02 2.20
N PRO A 118 8.29 -11.03 2.56
CA PRO A 118 8.77 -9.71 2.96
C PRO A 118 9.82 -9.79 4.07
N THR A 119 10.77 -8.85 4.07
CA THR A 119 11.73 -8.69 5.17
C THR A 119 11.16 -7.81 6.28
N GLU A 120 10.15 -7.01 5.96
CA GLU A 120 9.51 -6.10 6.90
C GLU A 120 8.03 -5.93 6.51
N ALA A 121 7.17 -5.83 7.53
CA ALA A 121 5.78 -5.42 7.39
C ALA A 121 5.45 -4.43 8.50
N THR A 122 4.88 -3.27 8.14
CA THR A 122 4.52 -2.24 9.11
C THR A 122 3.15 -1.66 8.83
N VAL A 123 2.41 -1.33 9.90
CA VAL A 123 1.17 -0.57 9.84
C VAL A 123 1.43 0.78 10.46
N GLN A 124 1.00 1.84 9.79
CA GLN A 124 1.20 3.20 10.26
C GLN A 124 -0.08 3.69 10.92
N ALA A 125 0.03 4.33 12.09
CA ALA A 125 -1.14 4.82 12.83
C ALA A 125 -2.05 5.75 12.00
N ALA A 126 -1.47 6.48 11.04
CA ALA A 126 -2.19 7.35 10.12
C ALA A 126 -2.99 6.58 9.04
N LEU A 127 -2.60 5.35 8.73
CA LEU A 127 -3.20 4.49 7.70
C LEU A 127 -3.33 3.05 8.23
N PRO A 128 -4.19 2.82 9.25
CA PRO A 128 -4.28 1.54 9.93
C PRO A 128 -4.86 0.40 9.08
N THR A 129 -5.38 0.71 7.88
CA THR A 129 -5.84 -0.28 6.90
C THR A 129 -4.73 -0.72 5.93
N GLN A 130 -3.56 -0.09 5.98
CA GLN A 130 -2.46 -0.32 5.04
C GLN A 130 -1.28 -0.97 5.74
N VAL A 131 -0.81 -2.07 5.14
CA VAL A 131 0.43 -2.74 5.49
C VAL A 131 1.48 -2.40 4.46
N PHE A 132 2.56 -1.77 4.90
CA PHE A 132 3.74 -1.44 4.10
C PHE A 132 4.73 -2.58 4.18
N LEU A 133 5.01 -3.21 3.05
CA LEU A 133 5.90 -4.34 2.92
C LEU A 133 7.21 -3.92 2.24
N THR A 134 8.32 -4.42 2.78
CA THR A 134 9.65 -4.33 2.16
C THR A 134 10.10 -5.72 1.76
N LEU A 135 10.63 -5.86 0.55
CA LEU A 135 11.15 -7.10 -0.02
C LEU A 135 12.68 -7.04 -0.13
N ALA A 136 13.33 -8.20 -0.03
CA ALA A 136 14.76 -8.33 -0.29
C ALA A 136 15.09 -8.24 -1.80
N ALA A 137 14.19 -8.74 -2.64
CA ALA A 137 14.30 -8.68 -4.09
C ALA A 137 13.54 -7.47 -4.65
N SER A 138 14.06 -6.92 -5.74
CA SER A 138 13.35 -5.91 -6.53
C SER A 138 12.43 -6.59 -7.54
N MET A 139 11.22 -6.06 -7.65
CA MET A 139 10.30 -6.33 -8.75
C MET A 139 10.81 -5.67 -10.03
N THR A 140 10.37 -6.17 -11.19
CA THR A 140 10.56 -5.47 -12.46
C THR A 140 9.60 -4.29 -12.56
N ALA A 141 9.87 -3.36 -13.49
CA ALA A 141 9.03 -2.17 -13.63
C ALA A 141 7.58 -2.47 -14.00
N ALA A 142 7.31 -3.61 -14.66
CA ALA A 142 5.98 -4.02 -15.10
C ALA A 142 5.34 -5.13 -14.24
N ASP A 143 5.95 -5.45 -13.08
CA ASP A 143 5.53 -6.59 -12.26
C ASP A 143 4.17 -6.33 -11.59
N THR A 144 3.26 -7.30 -11.72
CA THR A 144 1.92 -7.28 -11.14
C THR A 144 1.72 -8.42 -10.14
N PRO A 145 2.54 -8.47 -9.07
CA PRO A 145 2.69 -9.65 -8.24
C PRO A 145 1.38 -10.06 -7.56
N LYS A 146 1.27 -11.36 -7.26
CA LYS A 146 0.24 -11.90 -6.38
C LYS A 146 0.65 -11.72 -4.93
N VAL A 147 -0.24 -11.13 -4.12
CA VAL A 147 -0.14 -11.06 -2.66
C VAL A 147 -1.01 -12.15 -2.06
N ALA A 148 -0.45 -13.00 -1.20
CA ALA A 148 -1.19 -14.02 -0.46
C ALA A 148 -0.89 -13.93 1.05
N LEU A 149 -1.88 -14.31 1.85
CA LEU A 149 -1.67 -14.53 3.28
C LEU A 149 -1.02 -15.91 3.48
N ALA A 150 0.09 -15.93 4.19
CA ALA A 150 0.81 -17.13 4.62
C ALA A 150 0.72 -17.35 6.14
N GLY A 151 0.39 -16.30 6.90
CA GLY A 151 0.11 -16.33 8.33
C GLY A 151 -1.22 -15.64 8.65
N SER A 152 -1.40 -15.25 9.90
CA SER A 152 -2.70 -14.81 10.43
C SER A 152 -2.72 -13.30 10.60
N VAL A 153 -3.61 -12.62 9.88
CA VAL A 153 -3.83 -11.17 10.03
C VAL A 153 -5.12 -10.92 10.81
N SER A 154 -5.03 -10.07 11.84
CA SER A 154 -6.17 -9.72 12.71
C SER A 154 -6.66 -8.30 12.47
N ASP A 155 -7.94 -8.05 12.70
CA ASP A 155 -8.47 -6.68 12.89
C ASP A 155 -8.37 -6.22 14.35
N ILE A 156 -8.73 -4.95 14.59
CA ILE A 156 -8.78 -4.37 15.94
C ILE A 156 -9.79 -5.07 16.86
N ALA A 157 -10.81 -5.73 16.31
CA ALA A 157 -11.79 -6.49 17.08
C ALA A 157 -11.32 -7.91 17.45
N GLY A 158 -10.15 -8.33 16.96
CA GLY A 158 -9.55 -9.64 17.20
C GLY A 158 -10.04 -10.74 16.25
N ASN A 159 -10.77 -10.39 15.19
CA ASN A 159 -11.12 -11.34 14.14
C ASN A 159 -9.90 -11.56 13.25
N SER A 160 -9.53 -12.81 13.01
CA SER A 160 -8.32 -13.17 12.28
C SER A 160 -8.63 -13.98 11.03
N THR A 161 -7.92 -13.70 9.94
CA THR A 161 -7.95 -14.48 8.71
C THR A 161 -6.53 -14.94 8.37
N SER A 162 -6.38 -16.21 7.99
CA SER A 162 -5.09 -16.79 7.56
C SER A 162 -5.09 -17.28 6.12
N THR A 163 -6.17 -16.98 5.39
CA THR A 163 -6.35 -17.38 4.00
C THR A 163 -6.87 -16.21 3.20
N GLY A 164 -6.36 -16.04 1.99
CA GLY A 164 -6.77 -14.97 1.11
C GLY A 164 -5.64 -14.58 0.19
N SER A 165 -5.98 -14.11 -1.00
CA SER A 165 -4.98 -13.58 -1.92
C SER A 165 -5.59 -12.59 -2.88
N LEU A 166 -4.77 -11.65 -3.31
CA LEU A 166 -5.03 -10.74 -4.41
C LEU A 166 -4.00 -11.03 -5.51
N ALA A 167 -4.46 -11.44 -6.69
CA ALA A 167 -3.62 -11.57 -7.88
C ALA A 167 -3.64 -10.26 -8.67
N GLY A 168 -2.53 -9.92 -9.33
CA GLY A 168 -2.45 -8.70 -10.14
C GLY A 168 -2.47 -7.45 -9.26
N ALA A 169 -1.48 -7.30 -8.37
CA ALA A 169 -1.29 -6.01 -7.70
C ALA A 169 -1.15 -4.90 -8.75
N THR A 170 -1.66 -3.70 -8.43
CA THR A 170 -1.56 -2.56 -9.34
C THR A 170 -0.10 -2.17 -9.45
N ASP A 171 0.42 -2.22 -10.66
CA ASP A 171 1.75 -1.72 -10.93
C ASP A 171 1.79 -0.18 -10.88
N THR A 172 2.73 0.36 -10.10
CA THR A 172 3.01 1.80 -10.03
C THR A 172 4.50 2.12 -10.02
N ILE A 173 5.35 1.14 -10.33
CA ILE A 173 6.79 1.36 -10.49
C ILE A 173 6.99 2.14 -11.79
N HIS A 174 7.85 3.17 -11.77
CA HIS A 174 8.09 3.92 -12.99
C HIS A 174 9.08 3.16 -13.90
N PRO A 175 8.89 3.21 -15.23
CA PRO A 175 9.86 2.66 -16.16
C PRO A 175 11.20 3.41 -16.06
N THR A 176 12.30 2.68 -16.16
CA THR A 176 13.64 3.24 -16.36
C THR A 176 13.83 3.56 -17.84
N VAL A 177 13.97 4.84 -18.17
CA VAL A 177 14.30 5.30 -19.52
C VAL A 177 15.80 5.57 -19.61
N THR A 178 16.50 4.82 -20.46
CA THR A 178 17.92 5.04 -20.75
C THR A 178 18.08 5.61 -22.16
N ALA A 179 18.84 6.68 -22.28
CA ALA A 179 19.14 7.33 -23.55
C ALA A 179 20.65 7.34 -23.80
N THR A 180 21.08 6.78 -24.93
CA THR A 180 22.48 6.80 -25.37
C THR A 180 22.58 7.51 -26.70
N LEU A 181 23.46 8.50 -26.77
CA LEU A 181 23.76 9.24 -27.99
C LEU A 181 25.02 8.66 -28.62
N SER A 182 25.00 8.41 -29.94
CA SER A 182 26.22 8.09 -30.66
C SER A 182 27.19 9.28 -30.66
N GLY A 183 28.47 9.04 -30.95
CA GLY A 183 29.44 10.12 -31.23
C GLY A 183 28.92 11.11 -32.28
N GLY A 184 29.41 12.36 -32.20
CA GLY A 184 28.93 13.49 -32.99
C GLY A 184 29.61 13.65 -34.35
N THR A 185 29.19 14.71 -35.05
CA THR A 185 29.98 15.39 -36.10
C THR A 185 30.66 16.62 -35.50
N GLY A 186 31.79 17.04 -36.08
CA GLY A 186 32.46 18.26 -35.66
C GLY A 186 33.43 18.76 -36.74
N THR A 187 34.01 19.94 -36.53
CA THR A 187 34.91 20.57 -37.52
C THR A 187 36.36 20.06 -37.42
N GLY A 188 36.66 19.25 -36.40
CA GLY A 188 38.00 18.71 -36.09
C GLY A 188 38.93 19.74 -35.46
N THR A 189 38.40 20.87 -34.98
CA THR A 189 39.15 22.02 -34.48
C THR A 189 38.77 22.42 -33.06
N GLY A 190 37.66 21.91 -32.52
CA GLY A 190 37.20 22.15 -31.15
C GLY A 190 37.85 21.22 -30.11
N SER A 191 37.89 21.66 -28.85
CA SER A 191 38.28 20.77 -27.75
C SER A 191 37.16 19.74 -27.52
N GLY A 192 37.49 18.44 -27.52
CA GLY A 192 36.50 17.34 -27.50
C GLY A 192 36.09 16.85 -28.90
N GLU A 193 36.81 17.28 -29.93
CA GLU A 193 36.64 16.82 -31.32
C GLU A 193 37.72 15.79 -31.72
N THR A 194 38.02 14.82 -30.84
CA THR A 194 38.99 13.75 -31.19
C THR A 194 38.37 12.70 -32.12
N ALA A 195 39.21 11.90 -32.79
CA ALA A 195 38.74 10.80 -33.65
C ALA A 195 37.89 9.74 -32.92
N ALA A 196 37.95 9.69 -31.58
CA ALA A 196 37.09 8.84 -30.75
C ALA A 196 35.70 9.45 -30.50
N GLU A 197 35.57 10.77 -30.60
CA GLU A 197 34.38 11.54 -30.23
C GLU A 197 33.55 11.95 -31.47
N LEU A 198 34.21 12.12 -32.62
CA LEU A 198 33.59 12.53 -33.88
C LEU A 198 33.64 11.41 -34.94
N THR A 199 32.74 10.43 -34.83
CA THR A 199 32.83 9.22 -35.64
C THR A 199 31.81 9.12 -36.78
N LYS A 200 30.83 10.04 -36.89
CA LYS A 200 29.68 9.82 -37.80
C LYS A 200 29.11 11.11 -38.37
N THR A 201 28.76 11.13 -39.66
CA THR A 201 28.02 12.21 -40.35
C THR A 201 26.60 12.42 -39.80
N THR A 202 26.07 11.43 -39.06
CA THR A 202 24.75 11.45 -38.41
C THR A 202 24.88 11.09 -36.93
N MET A 203 24.05 11.70 -36.09
CA MET A 203 23.91 11.32 -34.68
C MET A 203 22.70 10.39 -34.54
N VAL A 204 22.86 9.32 -33.77
CA VAL A 204 21.78 8.38 -33.43
C VAL A 204 21.53 8.48 -31.93
N LEU A 205 20.31 8.85 -31.56
CA LEU A 205 19.82 8.72 -30.19
C LEU A 205 19.08 7.38 -30.07
N THR A 206 19.60 6.50 -29.24
CA THR A 206 18.92 5.25 -28.87
C THR A 206 18.27 5.44 -27.52
N VAL A 207 16.96 5.25 -27.46
CA VAL A 207 16.19 5.26 -26.21
C VAL A 207 15.72 3.83 -25.94
N THR A 208 16.02 3.32 -24.76
CA THR A 208 15.56 2.01 -24.28
C THR A 208 14.79 2.17 -22.99
N THR A 209 13.77 1.34 -22.81
CA THR A 209 13.00 1.23 -21.58
C THR A 209 13.01 -0.21 -21.08
N ASP A 210 12.85 -0.39 -19.77
CA ASP A 210 12.71 -1.70 -19.12
C ASP A 210 11.25 -2.19 -19.03
N GLU A 211 10.31 -1.41 -19.56
CA GLU A 211 8.88 -1.71 -19.66
C GLU A 211 8.30 -1.18 -20.99
N GLU A 212 7.20 -1.78 -21.45
CA GLU A 212 6.44 -1.33 -22.62
C GLU A 212 5.73 0.00 -22.32
N LEU A 213 6.01 1.02 -23.15
CA LEU A 213 5.38 2.32 -23.02
C LEU A 213 4.07 2.39 -23.79
N VAL A 214 3.07 3.05 -23.21
CA VAL A 214 1.78 3.37 -23.88
C VAL A 214 1.97 4.22 -25.15
N SER A 215 3.09 4.93 -25.27
CA SER A 215 3.45 5.69 -26.45
C SER A 215 4.96 5.83 -26.59
N ASN A 216 5.44 6.10 -27.81
CA ASN A 216 6.85 6.34 -28.06
C ASN A 216 7.39 7.51 -27.22
N PRO A 217 8.65 7.43 -26.75
CA PRO A 217 9.32 8.54 -26.06
C PRO A 217 9.33 9.82 -26.92
N LYS A 218 9.09 10.97 -26.28
CA LYS A 218 9.26 12.28 -26.92
C LYS A 218 10.71 12.74 -26.77
N VAL A 219 11.32 13.17 -27.88
CA VAL A 219 12.66 13.74 -27.91
C VAL A 219 12.56 15.16 -28.44
N ASP A 220 12.98 16.12 -27.62
CA ASP A 220 13.15 17.51 -28.05
C ASP A 220 14.63 17.81 -28.23
N VAL A 221 14.99 18.40 -29.37
CA VAL A 221 16.35 18.83 -29.67
C VAL A 221 16.37 20.35 -29.67
N TYR A 222 17.27 20.93 -28.88
CA TYR A 222 17.45 22.38 -28.77
C TYR A 222 18.82 22.76 -29.31
N ASP A 223 18.87 23.76 -30.19
CA ASP A 223 20.11 24.46 -30.52
C ASP A 223 20.34 25.54 -29.47
N LEU A 224 21.47 25.49 -28.77
CA LEU A 224 21.85 26.48 -27.77
C LEU A 224 22.35 27.80 -28.39
N GLY A 225 22.32 27.94 -29.72
CA GLY A 225 22.66 29.19 -30.42
C GLY A 225 24.16 29.50 -30.41
N MET A 226 25.01 28.53 -30.10
CA MET A 226 26.47 28.70 -30.01
C MET A 226 27.13 28.90 -31.39
N ALA A 227 26.39 28.68 -32.49
CA ALA A 227 26.90 28.87 -33.86
C ALA A 227 27.21 30.35 -34.22
N GLY A 228 26.74 31.33 -33.41
CA GLY A 228 26.94 32.76 -33.68
C GLY A 228 28.21 33.39 -33.10
N ALA A 229 28.92 32.73 -32.18
CA ALA A 229 30.03 33.35 -31.44
C ALA A 229 31.42 33.19 -32.10
N GLY A 230 31.51 32.52 -33.26
CA GLY A 230 32.78 32.17 -33.90
C GLY A 230 33.07 32.83 -35.25
N GLN A 231 32.16 33.61 -35.83
CA GLN A 231 32.40 34.32 -37.10
C GLN A 231 32.79 35.78 -36.87
N THR A 232 34.00 35.99 -36.37
CA THR A 232 34.75 37.23 -36.61
C THR A 232 36.18 36.87 -36.98
N GLY A 233 36.52 36.97 -38.27
CA GLY A 233 37.86 36.75 -38.80
C GLY A 233 37.83 36.38 -40.27
#